data_AF-A0A7C4KSX2-F1
#
_entry.id   AF-A0A7C4KSX2-F1
#
_cell.length_a   1.000
_cell.length_b   1.000
_cell.length_c   1.000
_cell.angle_alpha   90.00
_cell.angle_beta   90.00
_cell.angle_gamma   90.00
#
_symmetry.space_group_name_H-M   'P 1'
#
loop_
_entity.id
_entity.type
_entity.pdbx_description
1 polymer ?
#
loop_
_entity_poly.entity_id
_entity_poly.type
_entity_poly.pdbx_seq_one_letter_code
_entity_poly.pdbx_strand_id
1 'polypeptide(L)'
;MKNCLRLLCIASGLAMGACSGSSNCGCNGYDWQALIPGPQEAGYDAALEAKARRYDRGFAAIFSHGTGLNQEFSIPLADEAARAAVRRFFEEDDGFDFEAFSGLSLADIGQWHKVAGGYAGPGVAADAFRYGVMRDQRYPAAQVEQAREQLLRGLEGLHRAAAIPGVPGVIARGLARKDLPGYGQSASTVPLFDGQGKPLPEEKNNGTWREDNSGLYPEYVWEDSCSRDMYIGWVIGMAAAWEVARDDADIPQAAKDALREDARLMLRELMKVRPSGYDLEIIDADGRTTYHGYMNENNIDRAYLPGARNGFYSLMALGCVAGLLFVSGDETGRAYLDEQLIAARDLPGICRENLMMVDMGVYSNYSNYNMAFDGAWLALRYLDNPAALDPLWDSLQNILYDRPGADRQPSEIAQSFFDFAYAAGRAGGGVHRIPREPPDEAALARGLGTLREFPDCPYWDTLRENCDEGEVAALHCVADDGTILELLGDVGRGEKLVASTPIPMRIRPPSNYHWRSNPFAPNGGGDGSQLLPGVDFRFAYWLGRWVRR
;
A
#
# COMPACT_ATOMS: atom_id res chain seq x y z
N MET A 1 8.08 52.84 32.58
CA MET A 1 8.45 52.03 31.40
C MET A 1 8.67 50.59 31.84
N LYS A 2 7.60 49.79 31.81
CA LYS A 2 7.59 48.34 32.05
C LYS A 2 6.64 47.77 31.01
N ASN A 3 7.19 47.11 29.99
CA ASN A 3 6.39 46.46 28.95
C ASN A 3 6.16 45.00 29.34
N CYS A 4 4.89 44.69 29.60
CA CYS A 4 4.36 43.35 29.80
C CYS A 4 3.92 42.83 28.42
N LEU A 5 4.63 41.83 27.89
CA LEU A 5 4.21 41.11 26.70
C LEU A 5 3.14 40.09 27.13
N ARG A 6 1.90 40.25 26.67
CA ARG A 6 0.83 39.24 26.80
C ARG A 6 0.97 38.27 25.63
N LEU A 7 1.30 37.01 25.93
CA LEU A 7 1.04 35.88 25.03
C LEU A 7 -0.48 35.66 24.97
N LEU A 8 -1.04 35.75 23.76
CA LEU A 8 -2.41 35.33 23.47
C LEU A 8 -2.37 33.84 23.13
N CYS A 9 -2.76 32.97 24.07
CA CYS A 9 -3.14 31.60 23.74
C CYS A 9 -4.54 31.63 23.14
N ILE A 10 -4.65 31.40 21.83
CA ILE A 10 -5.93 31.10 21.18
C ILE A 10 -6.23 29.63 21.50
N ALA A 11 -7.00 29.40 22.55
CA ALA A 11 -7.66 28.13 22.79
C ALA A 11 -8.92 28.08 21.91
N SER A 12 -8.80 27.48 20.73
CA SER A 12 -9.94 27.11 19.88
C SER A 12 -10.67 25.92 20.51
N GLY A 13 -11.54 26.22 21.48
CA GLY A 13 -12.55 25.29 21.95
C GLY A 13 -13.62 25.10 20.86
N LEU A 14 -13.42 24.14 19.96
CA LEU A 14 -14.50 23.59 19.15
C LEU A 14 -15.46 22.85 20.08
N ALA A 15 -16.52 23.53 20.52
CA ALA A 15 -17.66 22.87 21.11
C ALA A 15 -18.32 22.01 20.02
N MET A 16 -18.15 20.70 20.10
CA MET A 16 -18.94 19.73 19.35
C MET A 16 -20.39 19.84 19.82
N GLY A 17 -21.18 20.68 19.14
CA GLY A 17 -22.61 20.73 19.32
C GLY A 17 -23.22 19.41 18.90
N ALA A 18 -23.73 18.64 19.87
CA ALA A 18 -24.47 17.43 19.60
C ALA A 18 -25.71 17.74 18.76
N CYS A 19 -25.70 17.34 17.49
CA CYS A 19 -26.90 17.31 16.65
C CYS A 19 -27.85 16.24 17.22
N SER A 20 -28.74 16.66 18.12
CA SER A 20 -29.78 15.80 18.67
C SER A 20 -30.98 15.75 17.73
N GLY A 21 -31.25 14.53 17.24
CA GLY A 21 -32.53 14.00 16.77
C GLY A 21 -33.60 14.97 16.28
N SER A 22 -33.53 15.38 15.02
CA SER A 22 -34.73 15.45 14.19
C SER A 22 -34.35 15.22 12.73
N SER A 23 -35.14 14.37 12.07
CA SER A 23 -34.90 13.73 10.78
C SER A 23 -35.04 14.66 9.58
N ASN A 24 -34.29 15.76 9.53
CA ASN A 24 -34.16 16.56 8.30
C ASN A 24 -32.70 16.86 7.97
N CYS A 25 -32.30 16.32 6.82
CA CYS A 25 -31.06 16.51 6.10
C CYS A 25 -30.60 17.98 6.08
N GLY A 26 -29.34 18.25 6.46
CA GLY A 26 -28.76 19.58 6.26
C GLY A 26 -27.47 19.91 7.02
N CYS A 27 -27.04 19.09 7.98
CA CYS A 27 -25.87 19.41 8.82
C CYS A 27 -24.59 18.64 8.46
N ASN A 28 -24.45 18.19 7.21
CA ASN A 28 -23.27 17.41 6.81
C ASN A 28 -22.05 18.27 6.43
N GLY A 29 -22.09 19.59 6.61
CA GLY A 29 -20.98 20.47 6.25
C GLY A 29 -19.67 20.07 6.92
N TYR A 30 -18.64 19.87 6.10
CA TYR A 30 -17.24 19.78 6.50
C TYR A 30 -16.45 20.87 5.77
N ASP A 31 -15.48 21.49 6.44
CA ASP A 31 -14.87 22.75 5.98
C ASP A 31 -13.54 22.56 5.23
N TRP A 32 -13.32 21.40 4.63
CA TRP A 32 -12.09 21.07 3.91
C TRP A 32 -12.38 20.44 2.55
N GLN A 33 -11.44 20.58 1.63
CA GLN A 33 -11.51 19.97 0.29
C GLN A 33 -10.47 18.86 0.18
N ALA A 34 -10.86 17.76 -0.45
CA ALA A 34 -9.96 16.64 -0.72
C ALA A 34 -9.38 16.74 -2.13
N LEU A 35 -8.36 15.93 -2.44
CA LEU A 35 -7.88 15.79 -3.82
C LEU A 35 -8.95 15.19 -4.74
N ILE A 36 -9.72 14.23 -4.23
CA ILE A 36 -10.92 13.69 -4.87
C ILE A 36 -12.14 14.30 -4.17
N PRO A 37 -12.99 15.08 -4.86
CA PRO A 37 -14.15 15.72 -4.24
C PRO A 37 -15.11 14.72 -3.58
N GLY A 38 -15.53 14.97 -2.34
CA GLY A 38 -16.60 14.23 -1.66
C GLY A 38 -18.01 14.73 -2.01
N PRO A 39 -19.08 14.11 -1.47
CA PRO A 39 -20.48 14.36 -1.86
C PRO A 39 -20.97 15.81 -1.75
N GLN A 40 -20.29 16.66 -0.98
CA GLN A 40 -20.64 18.08 -0.80
C GLN A 40 -19.69 19.03 -1.51
N GLU A 41 -18.69 18.50 -2.20
CA GLU A 41 -17.72 19.28 -2.96
C GLU A 41 -18.11 19.34 -4.44
N ALA A 42 -17.74 20.44 -5.09
CA ALA A 42 -17.91 20.57 -6.54
C ALA A 42 -17.03 19.54 -7.26
N GLY A 43 -17.58 18.88 -8.28
CA GLY A 43 -16.87 17.85 -9.03
C GLY A 43 -16.97 16.44 -8.44
N TYR A 44 -17.85 16.23 -7.44
CA TYR A 44 -18.15 14.90 -6.91
C TYR A 44 -18.56 13.92 -8.01
N ASP A 45 -17.88 12.78 -8.05
CA ASP A 45 -18.11 11.69 -9.01
C ASP A 45 -18.83 10.52 -8.32
N ALA A 46 -20.16 10.56 -8.34
CA ALA A 46 -20.99 9.54 -7.70
C ALA A 46 -20.82 8.14 -8.30
N ALA A 47 -20.46 8.04 -9.58
CA ALA A 47 -20.21 6.76 -10.24
C ALA A 47 -18.90 6.14 -9.72
N LEU A 48 -17.86 6.96 -9.56
CA LEU A 48 -16.59 6.53 -8.96
C LEU A 48 -16.75 6.13 -7.49
N GLU A 49 -17.54 6.87 -6.69
CA GLU A 49 -17.84 6.46 -5.30
C GLU A 49 -18.61 5.14 -5.23
N ALA A 50 -19.62 4.95 -6.11
CA ALA A 50 -20.35 3.68 -6.19
C ALA A 50 -19.42 2.50 -6.53
N LYS A 51 -18.45 2.71 -7.43
CA LYS A 51 -17.42 1.73 -7.75
C LYS A 51 -16.52 1.42 -6.56
N ALA A 52 -16.06 2.44 -5.83
CA ALA A 52 -15.28 2.26 -4.61
C ALA A 52 -16.05 1.47 -3.54
N ARG A 53 -17.34 1.77 -3.37
CA ARG A 53 -18.20 1.02 -2.46
C ARG A 53 -18.30 -0.47 -2.84
N ARG A 54 -18.36 -0.83 -4.13
CA ARG A 54 -18.33 -2.24 -4.56
C ARG A 54 -17.01 -2.92 -4.18
N TYR A 55 -15.88 -2.26 -4.39
CA TYR A 55 -14.57 -2.77 -3.96
C TYR A 55 -14.48 -2.96 -2.44
N ASP A 56 -14.96 -1.99 -1.65
CA ASP A 56 -14.98 -2.11 -0.18
C ASP A 56 -15.88 -3.24 0.32
N ARG A 57 -17.02 -3.47 -0.35
CA ARG A 57 -17.92 -4.59 -0.06
C ARG A 57 -17.24 -5.92 -0.34
N GLY A 58 -16.63 -6.08 -1.51
CA GLY A 58 -15.87 -7.29 -1.88
C GLY A 58 -14.73 -7.56 -0.90
N PHE A 59 -14.01 -6.51 -0.49
CA PHE A 59 -12.96 -6.62 0.50
C PHE A 59 -13.45 -7.10 1.86
N ALA A 60 -14.46 -6.45 2.40
CA ALA A 60 -14.97 -6.81 3.72
C ALA A 60 -15.62 -8.20 3.72
N ALA A 61 -16.40 -8.53 2.69
CA ALA A 61 -17.14 -9.77 2.62
C ALA A 61 -16.26 -10.99 2.28
N ILE A 62 -15.30 -10.83 1.36
CA ILE A 62 -14.57 -11.96 0.77
C ILE A 62 -13.07 -11.89 1.09
N PHE A 63 -12.39 -10.81 0.70
CA PHE A 63 -10.92 -10.78 0.69
C PHE A 63 -10.29 -10.68 2.08
N SER A 64 -10.98 -10.05 3.03
CA SER A 64 -10.54 -9.90 4.42
C SER A 64 -11.12 -10.96 5.37
N HIS A 65 -12.00 -11.83 4.87
CA HIS A 65 -12.83 -12.72 5.70
C HIS A 65 -12.02 -13.53 6.71
N GLY A 66 -10.92 -14.14 6.27
CA GLY A 66 -10.11 -14.97 7.15
C GLY A 66 -9.20 -14.19 8.09
N THR A 67 -8.48 -13.22 7.55
CA THR A 67 -7.31 -12.64 8.22
C THR A 67 -7.50 -11.20 8.71
N GLY A 68 -8.58 -10.54 8.31
CA GLY A 68 -8.75 -9.09 8.44
C GLY A 68 -7.88 -8.28 7.47
N LEU A 69 -7.11 -8.95 6.61
CA LEU A 69 -6.16 -8.36 5.68
C LEU A 69 -6.47 -8.78 4.24
N ASN A 70 -5.88 -8.05 3.28
CA ASN A 70 -6.09 -8.32 1.86
C ASN A 70 -5.57 -9.70 1.43
N GLN A 71 -6.45 -10.52 0.86
CA GLN A 71 -6.12 -11.80 0.24
C GLN A 71 -6.81 -11.91 -1.12
N GLU A 72 -6.23 -12.67 -2.04
CA GLU A 72 -6.97 -13.13 -3.21
C GLU A 72 -7.84 -14.36 -2.87
N PHE A 73 -8.90 -14.57 -3.64
CA PHE A 73 -9.83 -15.67 -3.46
C PHE A 73 -10.05 -16.41 -4.77
N SER A 74 -9.90 -17.73 -4.79
CA SER A 74 -10.12 -18.52 -6.01
C SER A 74 -11.38 -19.36 -5.91
N ILE A 75 -12.18 -19.34 -6.97
CA ILE A 75 -13.35 -20.20 -7.16
C ILE A 75 -13.07 -21.09 -8.38
N PRO A 76 -13.22 -22.42 -8.27
CA PRO A 76 -13.05 -23.32 -9.41
C PRO A 76 -13.90 -22.87 -10.61
N LEU A 77 -13.33 -22.89 -11.82
CA LEU A 77 -14.04 -22.47 -13.03
C LEU A 77 -15.31 -23.28 -13.30
N ALA A 78 -15.30 -24.56 -12.89
CA ALA A 78 -16.43 -25.47 -13.05
C ALA A 78 -17.59 -25.20 -12.07
N ASP A 79 -17.40 -24.39 -11.03
CA ASP A 79 -18.46 -24.02 -10.08
C ASP A 79 -19.19 -22.75 -10.57
N GLU A 80 -19.97 -22.92 -11.65
CA GLU A 80 -20.72 -21.82 -12.26
C GLU A 80 -21.74 -21.19 -11.29
N ALA A 81 -22.30 -21.98 -10.37
CA ALA A 81 -23.28 -21.52 -9.39
C ALA A 81 -22.65 -20.57 -8.37
N ALA A 82 -21.51 -20.94 -7.79
CA ALA A 82 -20.76 -20.06 -6.88
C ALA A 82 -20.32 -18.77 -7.57
N ARG A 83 -19.79 -18.86 -8.80
CA ARG A 83 -19.35 -17.70 -9.58
C ARG A 83 -20.51 -16.76 -9.91
N ALA A 84 -21.68 -17.31 -10.26
CA ALA A 84 -22.89 -16.55 -10.48
C ALA A 84 -23.40 -15.88 -9.19
N ALA A 85 -23.33 -16.57 -8.05
CA ALA A 85 -23.71 -16.00 -6.75
C ALA A 85 -22.82 -14.80 -6.37
N VAL A 86 -21.51 -14.92 -6.55
CA VAL A 86 -20.57 -13.80 -6.33
C VAL A 86 -20.89 -12.62 -7.25
N ARG A 87 -21.12 -12.87 -8.54
CA ARG A 87 -21.50 -11.80 -9.47
C ARG A 87 -22.77 -11.08 -9.03
N ARG A 88 -23.82 -11.84 -8.71
CA ARG A 88 -25.10 -11.29 -8.24
C ARG A 88 -24.95 -10.50 -6.93
N PHE A 89 -24.08 -10.92 -6.02
CA PHE A 89 -23.80 -10.15 -4.80
C PHE A 89 -23.27 -8.74 -5.11
N PHE A 90 -22.40 -8.59 -6.09
CA PHE A 90 -21.88 -7.28 -6.50
C PHE A 90 -22.88 -6.45 -7.32
N GLU A 91 -23.74 -7.10 -8.11
CA GLU A 91 -24.67 -6.44 -9.03
C GLU A 91 -26.06 -6.13 -8.42
N GLU A 92 -26.57 -7.00 -7.55
CA GLU A 92 -27.97 -6.97 -7.06
C GLU A 92 -28.11 -6.59 -5.59
N ASP A 93 -27.07 -6.78 -4.77
CA ASP A 93 -27.08 -6.47 -3.34
C ASP A 93 -26.25 -5.23 -3.04
N ASP A 94 -26.48 -4.61 -1.88
CA ASP A 94 -25.81 -3.38 -1.42
C ASP A 94 -25.20 -3.53 0.00
N GLY A 95 -25.34 -4.73 0.58
CA GLY A 95 -24.86 -5.13 1.91
C GLY A 95 -23.45 -5.73 1.89
N PHE A 96 -22.94 -6.07 3.08
CA PHE A 96 -21.55 -6.51 3.28
C PHE A 96 -21.42 -7.98 3.68
N ASP A 97 -22.51 -8.74 3.63
CA ASP A 97 -22.57 -10.14 4.05
C ASP A 97 -22.95 -11.02 2.86
N PHE A 98 -21.93 -11.61 2.22
CA PHE A 98 -22.11 -12.50 1.07
C PHE A 98 -22.87 -13.78 1.45
N GLU A 99 -22.61 -14.34 2.62
CA GLU A 99 -23.19 -15.62 3.03
C GLU A 99 -24.68 -15.45 3.36
N ALA A 100 -25.04 -14.35 4.03
CA ALA A 100 -26.44 -14.00 4.27
C ALA A 100 -27.21 -13.73 2.96
N PHE A 101 -26.56 -13.09 1.97
CA PHE A 101 -27.17 -12.83 0.66
C PHE A 101 -27.37 -14.12 -0.16
N SER A 102 -26.32 -14.93 -0.28
CA SER A 102 -26.28 -16.06 -1.21
C SER A 102 -26.78 -17.37 -0.59
N GLY A 103 -26.73 -17.51 0.73
CA GLY A 103 -26.91 -18.78 1.43
C GLY A 103 -25.73 -19.75 1.26
N LEU A 104 -24.62 -19.32 0.66
CA LEU A 104 -23.43 -20.13 0.43
C LEU A 104 -22.32 -19.71 1.40
N SER A 105 -21.62 -20.70 1.97
CA SER A 105 -20.40 -20.49 2.74
C SER A 105 -19.23 -20.19 1.81
N LEU A 106 -18.43 -19.17 2.11
CA LEU A 106 -17.22 -18.87 1.34
C LEU A 106 -16.21 -20.02 1.40
N ALA A 107 -16.11 -20.69 2.55
CA ALA A 107 -15.22 -21.84 2.72
C ALA A 107 -15.66 -23.08 1.91
N ASP A 108 -16.91 -23.14 1.47
CA ASP A 108 -17.40 -24.27 0.66
C ASP A 108 -17.20 -24.04 -0.84
N ILE A 109 -17.12 -22.78 -1.27
CA ILE A 109 -17.11 -22.43 -2.70
C ILE A 109 -15.74 -22.00 -3.25
N GLY A 110 -14.74 -21.82 -2.38
CA GLY A 110 -13.44 -21.34 -2.83
C GLY A 110 -12.35 -21.45 -1.79
N GLN A 111 -11.23 -20.83 -2.10
CA GLN A 111 -10.02 -20.89 -1.29
C GLN A 111 -9.29 -19.56 -1.25
N TRP A 112 -8.69 -19.24 -0.11
CA TRP A 112 -7.93 -18.02 0.09
C TRP A 112 -6.44 -18.23 -0.21
N HIS A 113 -5.86 -17.23 -0.84
CA HIS A 113 -4.41 -17.11 -1.01
C HIS A 113 -3.79 -16.48 0.24
N LYS A 114 -2.46 -16.40 0.26
CA LYS A 114 -1.75 -15.76 1.37
C LYS A 114 -1.95 -14.24 1.39
N VAL A 115 -1.90 -13.68 2.58
CA VAL A 115 -1.63 -12.25 2.78
C VAL A 115 -0.16 -11.98 2.43
N ALA A 116 0.16 -10.84 1.83
CA ALA A 116 1.53 -10.35 1.74
C ALA A 116 1.61 -8.85 2.01
N GLY A 117 2.65 -8.42 2.72
CA GLY A 117 2.77 -7.03 3.20
C GLY A 117 2.66 -5.95 2.13
N GLY A 118 3.13 -6.25 0.92
CA GLY A 118 3.22 -5.28 -0.18
C GLY A 118 1.87 -4.77 -0.66
N TYR A 119 0.78 -5.47 -0.36
CA TYR A 119 -0.58 -5.03 -0.64
C TYR A 119 -1.51 -5.13 0.57
N ALA A 120 -1.20 -5.96 1.57
CA ALA A 120 -1.98 -6.02 2.80
C ALA A 120 -1.94 -4.70 3.58
N GLY A 121 -0.75 -4.08 3.71
CA GLY A 121 -0.63 -2.79 4.37
C GLY A 121 -1.34 -1.65 3.62
N PRO A 122 -1.19 -1.50 2.29
CA PRO A 122 -2.04 -0.62 1.49
C PRO A 122 -3.54 -0.86 1.65
N GLY A 123 -3.98 -2.12 1.82
CA GLY A 123 -5.36 -2.46 2.13
C GLY A 123 -5.82 -1.89 3.47
N VAL A 124 -5.00 -2.01 4.52
CA VAL A 124 -5.30 -1.40 5.84
C VAL A 124 -5.27 0.13 5.76
N ALA A 125 -4.37 0.70 4.97
CA ALA A 125 -4.35 2.15 4.72
C ALA A 125 -5.64 2.63 4.02
N ALA A 126 -6.17 1.85 3.08
CA ALA A 126 -7.46 2.12 2.45
C ALA A 126 -8.60 2.10 3.47
N ASP A 127 -8.65 1.10 4.38
CA ASP A 127 -9.67 1.04 5.44
C ASP A 127 -9.55 2.21 6.42
N ALA A 128 -8.33 2.60 6.77
CA ALA A 128 -8.07 3.74 7.64
C ALA A 128 -8.61 5.03 7.02
N PHE A 129 -8.21 5.33 5.79
CA PHE A 129 -8.64 6.54 5.10
C PHE A 129 -10.13 6.52 4.81
N ARG A 130 -10.71 5.37 4.44
CA ARG A 130 -12.17 5.21 4.32
C ARG A 130 -12.89 5.60 5.61
N TYR A 131 -12.47 5.02 6.74
CA TYR A 131 -13.06 5.36 8.05
C TYR A 131 -12.91 6.85 8.36
N GLY A 132 -11.70 7.41 8.22
CA GLY A 132 -11.43 8.82 8.47
C GLY A 132 -12.28 9.76 7.61
N VAL A 133 -12.37 9.49 6.30
CA VAL A 133 -13.20 10.26 5.36
C VAL A 133 -14.67 10.17 5.76
N MET A 134 -15.20 8.98 6.00
CA MET A 134 -16.61 8.79 6.33
C MET A 134 -16.97 9.49 7.66
N ARG A 135 -16.11 9.38 8.67
CA ARG A 135 -16.24 10.08 9.96
C ARG A 135 -16.22 11.60 9.78
N ASP A 136 -15.20 12.13 9.11
CA ASP A 136 -14.95 13.57 9.04
C ASP A 136 -15.89 14.29 8.06
N GLN A 137 -16.37 13.60 7.03
CA GLN A 137 -17.37 14.09 6.08
C GLN A 137 -18.82 13.77 6.48
N ARG A 138 -19.02 13.27 7.71
CA ARG A 138 -20.35 13.06 8.35
C ARG A 138 -21.28 12.13 7.55
N TYR A 139 -20.74 11.00 7.11
CA TYR A 139 -21.53 9.91 6.54
C TYR A 139 -22.52 9.34 7.57
N PRO A 140 -23.55 8.59 7.16
CA PRO A 140 -24.48 7.95 8.09
C PRO A 140 -23.76 7.11 9.14
N ALA A 141 -24.14 7.26 10.43
CA ALA A 141 -23.43 6.66 11.56
C ALA A 141 -23.22 5.14 11.43
N ALA A 142 -24.19 4.40 10.91
CA ALA A 142 -24.06 2.96 10.68
C ALA A 142 -22.93 2.62 9.67
N GLN A 143 -22.73 3.45 8.64
CA GLN A 143 -21.65 3.24 7.68
C GLN A 143 -20.29 3.59 8.29
N VAL A 144 -20.23 4.63 9.13
CA VAL A 144 -19.02 5.00 9.87
C VAL A 144 -18.61 3.89 10.84
N GLU A 145 -19.57 3.34 11.59
CA GLU A 145 -19.35 2.20 12.49
C GLU A 145 -18.79 1.00 11.73
N GLN A 146 -19.41 0.65 10.61
CA GLN A 146 -18.97 -0.48 9.80
C GLN A 146 -17.56 -0.27 9.23
N ALA A 147 -17.20 0.96 8.85
CA ALA A 147 -15.84 1.30 8.43
C ALA A 147 -14.85 1.22 9.60
N ARG A 148 -15.26 1.62 10.80
CA ARG A 148 -14.47 1.48 12.03
C ARG A 148 -14.18 0.02 12.33
N GLU A 149 -15.19 -0.85 12.32
CA GLU A 149 -15.03 -2.29 12.55
C GLU A 149 -14.07 -2.93 11.53
N GLN A 150 -14.12 -2.51 10.27
CA GLN A 150 -13.17 -2.96 9.24
C GLN A 150 -11.74 -2.53 9.56
N LEU A 151 -11.53 -1.25 9.91
CA LEU A 151 -10.21 -0.77 10.34
C LEU A 151 -9.69 -1.53 11.57
N LEU A 152 -10.54 -1.84 12.55
CA LEU A 152 -10.13 -2.60 13.74
C LEU A 152 -9.66 -4.02 13.38
N ARG A 153 -10.29 -4.68 12.41
CA ARG A 153 -9.80 -5.97 11.87
C ARG A 153 -8.45 -5.81 11.16
N GLY A 154 -8.26 -4.73 10.42
CA GLY A 154 -6.98 -4.40 9.78
C GLY A 154 -5.86 -4.16 10.80
N LEU A 155 -6.15 -3.42 11.88
CA LEU A 155 -5.21 -3.18 12.98
C LEU A 155 -4.80 -4.48 13.70
N GLU A 156 -5.75 -5.35 13.99
CA GLU A 156 -5.49 -6.69 14.52
C GLU A 156 -4.62 -7.51 13.56
N GLY A 157 -4.89 -7.42 12.26
CA GLY A 157 -4.07 -8.07 11.22
C GLY A 157 -2.63 -7.55 11.17
N LEU A 158 -2.42 -6.23 11.27
CA LEU A 158 -1.08 -5.63 11.36
C LEU A 158 -0.33 -6.13 12.59
N HIS A 159 -0.99 -6.13 13.76
CA HIS A 159 -0.40 -6.62 15.00
C HIS A 159 -0.03 -8.10 14.88
N ARG A 160 -0.92 -8.93 14.32
CA ARG A 160 -0.64 -10.35 14.08
C ARG A 160 0.60 -10.55 13.22
N ALA A 161 0.78 -9.77 12.15
CA ALA A 161 1.96 -9.87 11.29
C ALA A 161 3.28 -9.55 12.03
N ALA A 162 3.25 -8.63 12.99
CA ALA A 162 4.41 -8.26 13.81
C ALA A 162 4.63 -9.25 14.99
N ALA A 163 3.56 -9.83 15.52
CA ALA A 163 3.61 -10.70 16.69
C ALA A 163 3.93 -12.16 16.34
N ILE A 164 3.36 -12.71 15.26
CA ILE A 164 3.49 -14.13 14.88
C ILE A 164 4.92 -14.67 14.72
N PRO A 165 5.94 -13.86 14.31
CA PRO A 165 7.32 -14.34 14.27
C PRO A 165 7.92 -14.65 15.65
N GLY A 166 7.32 -14.14 16.73
CA GLY A 166 7.76 -14.36 18.12
C GLY A 166 9.03 -13.61 18.52
N VAL A 167 9.57 -12.74 17.65
CA VAL A 167 10.79 -11.96 17.89
C VAL A 167 10.48 -10.47 17.77
N PRO A 168 10.76 -9.65 18.80
CA PRO A 168 10.48 -8.21 18.76
C PRO A 168 11.11 -7.51 17.55
N GLY A 169 10.30 -6.75 16.83
CA GLY A 169 10.72 -5.94 15.67
C GLY A 169 10.92 -6.73 14.36
N VAL A 170 10.69 -8.04 14.37
CA VAL A 170 10.55 -8.85 13.16
C VAL A 170 9.09 -8.80 12.70
N ILE A 171 8.86 -8.71 11.40
CA ILE A 171 7.53 -8.75 10.81
C ILE A 171 7.45 -9.85 9.76
N ALA A 172 6.32 -10.54 9.70
CA ALA A 172 6.05 -11.57 8.71
C ALA A 172 6.07 -10.99 7.28
N ARG A 173 6.53 -11.80 6.32
CA ARG A 173 6.39 -11.53 4.89
C ARG A 173 4.92 -11.59 4.48
N GLY A 174 4.24 -12.61 5.01
CA GLY A 174 2.85 -12.94 4.75
C GLY A 174 2.32 -13.91 5.80
N LEU A 175 1.01 -14.11 5.82
CA LEU A 175 0.34 -15.04 6.73
C LEU A 175 -0.89 -15.66 6.07
N ALA A 176 -1.26 -16.85 6.53
CA ALA A 176 -2.43 -17.58 6.05
C ALA A 176 -3.02 -18.41 7.19
N ARG A 177 -4.34 -18.64 7.12
CA ARG A 177 -5.07 -19.46 8.09
C ARG A 177 -5.06 -20.93 7.70
N LYS A 178 -4.77 -21.79 8.67
CA LYS A 178 -4.79 -23.26 8.52
C LYS A 178 -6.20 -23.85 8.58
N ASP A 179 -7.14 -23.14 9.18
CA ASP A 179 -8.52 -23.58 9.33
C ASP A 179 -9.43 -23.13 8.18
N LEU A 180 -8.90 -22.41 7.19
CA LEU A 180 -9.61 -22.02 5.97
C LEU A 180 -9.01 -22.69 4.73
N PRO A 181 -9.82 -23.08 3.73
CA PRO A 181 -9.33 -23.61 2.47
C PRO A 181 -8.32 -22.69 1.79
N GLY A 182 -7.24 -23.29 1.28
CA GLY A 182 -6.23 -22.60 0.48
C GLY A 182 -4.82 -22.67 1.03
N TYR A 183 -4.08 -21.56 0.90
CA TYR A 183 -2.62 -21.56 1.09
C TYR A 183 -2.20 -22.06 2.48
N GLY A 184 -2.88 -21.64 3.55
CA GLY A 184 -2.51 -22.02 4.90
C GLY A 184 -2.69 -23.51 5.19
N GLN A 185 -3.72 -24.15 4.64
CA GLN A 185 -3.92 -25.60 4.75
C GLN A 185 -2.86 -26.41 3.99
N SER A 186 -2.42 -25.89 2.84
CA SER A 186 -1.42 -26.55 1.99
C SER A 186 0.04 -26.26 2.35
N ALA A 187 0.27 -25.32 3.28
CA ALA A 187 1.62 -24.87 3.62
C ALA A 187 2.42 -25.97 4.34
N SER A 188 3.59 -26.29 3.80
CA SER A 188 4.57 -27.14 4.49
C SER A 188 5.49 -26.26 5.32
N THR A 189 5.44 -26.40 6.64
CA THR A 189 6.21 -25.58 7.57
C THR A 189 7.58 -26.15 7.87
N VAL A 190 8.55 -25.26 8.10
CA VAL A 190 9.93 -25.61 8.49
C VAL A 190 10.24 -24.94 9.83
N PRO A 191 10.82 -25.64 10.83
CA PRO A 191 11.26 -25.02 12.07
C PRO A 191 12.31 -23.93 11.83
N LEU A 192 12.35 -22.87 12.67
CA LEU A 192 13.36 -21.81 12.53
C LEU A 192 14.80 -22.32 12.60
N PHE A 193 15.05 -23.31 13.45
CA PHE A 193 16.36 -23.90 13.68
C PHE A 193 16.31 -25.41 13.55
N ASP A 194 17.42 -26.01 13.12
CA ASP A 194 17.62 -27.45 13.17
C ASP A 194 17.89 -27.96 14.60
N GLY A 195 18.09 -29.27 14.76
CA GLY A 195 18.40 -29.86 16.06
C GLY A 195 19.76 -29.44 16.66
N GLN A 196 20.60 -28.73 15.90
CA GLN A 196 21.88 -28.17 16.35
C GLN A 196 21.80 -26.65 16.64
N GLY A 197 20.62 -26.05 16.49
CA GLY A 197 20.42 -24.61 16.64
C GLY A 197 20.90 -23.78 15.43
N LYS A 198 21.14 -24.39 14.28
CA LYS A 198 21.48 -23.64 13.04
C LYS A 198 20.20 -23.17 12.36
N PRO A 199 20.19 -21.94 11.84
CA PRO A 199 18.99 -21.39 11.21
C PRO A 199 18.66 -22.14 9.91
N LEU A 200 17.38 -22.41 9.69
CA LEU A 200 16.83 -23.05 8.50
C LEU A 200 16.06 -22.02 7.65
N PRO A 201 15.88 -22.21 6.34
CA PRO A 201 16.71 -23.09 5.52
C PRO A 201 18.20 -22.69 5.60
N GLU A 202 19.09 -23.64 5.30
CA GLU A 202 20.55 -23.42 5.40
C GLU A 202 20.97 -22.18 4.61
N GLU A 203 20.58 -22.11 3.34
CA GLU A 203 20.68 -20.91 2.52
C GLU A 203 19.40 -20.08 2.65
N LYS A 204 19.53 -18.79 2.94
CA LYS A 204 18.37 -17.88 3.02
C LYS A 204 17.71 -17.79 1.64
N ASN A 205 16.40 -17.98 1.59
CA ASN A 205 15.60 -17.94 0.36
C ASN A 205 14.52 -16.84 0.43
N ASN A 206 13.71 -16.73 -0.61
CA ASN A 206 12.65 -15.71 -0.74
C ASN A 206 11.34 -16.09 -0.02
N GLY A 207 11.44 -16.73 1.15
CA GLY A 207 10.32 -17.09 2.00
C GLY A 207 10.24 -18.59 2.26
N THR A 208 10.01 -18.92 3.52
CA THR A 208 9.76 -20.26 4.03
C THR A 208 8.60 -20.19 5.01
N TRP A 209 7.64 -21.11 4.90
CA TRP A 209 6.51 -21.18 5.82
C TRP A 209 6.92 -21.70 7.18
N ARG A 210 6.37 -21.09 8.22
CA ARG A 210 6.64 -21.34 9.62
C ARG A 210 5.33 -21.55 10.38
N GLU A 211 5.38 -22.40 11.40
CA GLU A 211 4.36 -22.37 12.43
C GLU A 211 4.43 -21.05 13.20
N ASP A 212 3.36 -20.73 13.91
CA ASP A 212 3.35 -19.62 14.86
C ASP A 212 4.44 -19.82 15.92
N ASN A 213 5.38 -18.87 15.98
CA ASN A 213 6.48 -18.88 16.94
C ASN A 213 6.17 -18.07 18.21
N SER A 214 5.09 -17.28 18.19
CA SER A 214 4.63 -16.53 19.36
C SER A 214 3.82 -17.40 20.32
N GLY A 215 3.18 -18.46 19.80
CA GLY A 215 2.21 -19.28 20.51
C GLY A 215 0.84 -18.62 20.71
N LEU A 216 0.62 -17.45 20.10
CA LEU A 216 -0.61 -16.65 20.22
C LEU A 216 -1.63 -16.93 19.10
N TYR A 217 -1.18 -17.45 17.97
CA TYR A 217 -1.96 -17.62 16.74
C TYR A 217 -1.82 -19.03 16.16
N PRO A 218 -2.14 -20.10 16.93
CA PRO A 218 -1.92 -21.49 16.52
C PRO A 218 -2.70 -21.90 15.26
N GLU A 219 -3.73 -21.15 14.87
CA GLU A 219 -4.52 -21.31 13.65
C GLU A 219 -3.86 -20.71 12.40
N TYR A 220 -2.73 -20.01 12.55
CA TYR A 220 -2.00 -19.39 11.45
C TYR A 220 -0.68 -20.11 11.13
N VAL A 221 -0.26 -19.94 9.88
CA VAL A 221 1.14 -20.07 9.45
C VAL A 221 1.60 -18.72 8.92
N TRP A 222 2.89 -18.47 9.00
CA TRP A 222 3.49 -17.25 8.46
C TRP A 222 4.66 -17.55 7.55
N GLU A 223 4.86 -16.70 6.56
CA GLU A 223 5.99 -16.78 5.65
C GLU A 223 7.08 -15.84 6.14
N ASP A 224 8.29 -16.37 6.23
CA ASP A 224 9.46 -15.61 6.66
C ASP A 224 10.11 -14.83 5.51
N SER A 225 11.28 -14.22 5.73
CA SER A 225 12.04 -13.51 4.69
C SER A 225 11.26 -12.34 4.06
N CYS A 226 10.73 -11.45 4.92
CA CYS A 226 10.04 -10.23 4.51
C CYS A 226 10.93 -9.37 3.61
N SER A 227 10.55 -9.21 2.35
CA SER A 227 11.28 -8.38 1.40
C SER A 227 10.92 -6.90 1.58
N ARG A 228 11.76 -6.02 1.05
CA ARG A 228 11.58 -4.57 1.12
C ARG A 228 10.21 -4.06 0.67
N ASP A 229 9.69 -4.60 -0.43
CA ASP A 229 8.37 -4.26 -0.97
C ASP A 229 7.24 -4.64 -0.01
N MET A 230 7.40 -5.76 0.71
CA MET A 230 6.45 -6.14 1.77
C MET A 230 6.60 -5.29 3.02
N TYR A 231 7.83 -5.03 3.44
CA TYR A 231 8.11 -4.22 4.62
C TYR A 231 7.56 -2.80 4.47
N ILE A 232 7.83 -2.13 3.34
CA ILE A 232 7.31 -0.78 3.10
C ILE A 232 5.79 -0.76 3.01
N GLY A 233 5.17 -1.79 2.42
CA GLY A 233 3.73 -1.97 2.42
C GLY A 233 3.16 -2.02 3.84
N TRP A 234 3.77 -2.82 4.74
CA TRP A 234 3.38 -2.84 6.16
C TRP A 234 3.49 -1.47 6.82
N VAL A 235 4.60 -0.75 6.58
CA VAL A 235 4.79 0.60 7.15
C VAL A 235 3.74 1.59 6.64
N ILE A 236 3.32 1.50 5.37
CA ILE A 236 2.20 2.29 4.83
C ILE A 236 0.92 2.04 5.63
N GLY A 237 0.58 0.78 5.86
CA GLY A 237 -0.60 0.40 6.65
C GLY A 237 -0.55 0.96 8.07
N MET A 238 0.60 0.81 8.74
CA MET A 238 0.80 1.31 10.10
C MET A 238 0.68 2.83 10.19
N ALA A 239 1.36 3.56 9.30
CA ALA A 239 1.39 5.02 9.33
C ALA A 239 0.02 5.63 9.01
N ALA A 240 -0.66 5.12 7.98
CA ALA A 240 -2.01 5.56 7.61
C ALA A 240 -3.05 5.27 8.71
N ALA A 241 -3.00 4.07 9.31
CA ALA A 241 -3.89 3.73 10.41
C ALA A 241 -3.67 4.64 11.63
N TRP A 242 -2.41 4.91 11.99
CA TRP A 242 -2.08 5.83 13.06
C TRP A 242 -2.54 7.26 12.77
N GLU A 243 -2.38 7.74 11.54
CA GLU A 243 -2.81 9.07 11.12
C GLU A 243 -4.29 9.32 11.42
N VAL A 244 -5.14 8.32 11.17
CA VAL A 244 -6.59 8.41 11.37
C VAL A 244 -6.99 8.13 12.82
N ALA A 245 -6.29 7.20 13.49
CA ALA A 245 -6.70 6.66 14.78
C ALA A 245 -6.14 7.39 16.01
N ARG A 246 -4.94 8.02 15.93
CA ARG A 246 -4.18 8.46 17.12
C ARG A 246 -4.99 9.35 18.08
N ASP A 247 -5.77 10.27 17.52
CA ASP A 247 -6.58 11.27 18.24
C ASP A 247 -8.06 10.86 18.33
N ASP A 248 -8.40 9.68 17.81
CA ASP A 248 -9.76 9.15 17.82
C ASP A 248 -10.03 8.38 19.13
N ALA A 249 -11.06 8.82 19.85
CA ALA A 249 -11.49 8.19 21.10
C ALA A 249 -12.30 6.89 20.87
N ASP A 250 -12.84 6.71 19.67
CA ASP A 250 -13.63 5.53 19.29
C ASP A 250 -12.73 4.34 18.90
N ILE A 251 -11.45 4.59 18.63
CA ILE A 251 -10.47 3.53 18.43
C ILE A 251 -9.91 3.09 19.79
N PRO A 252 -10.02 1.80 20.16
CA PRO A 252 -9.54 1.29 21.44
C PRO A 252 -8.08 1.63 21.70
N GLN A 253 -7.79 2.10 22.91
CA GLN A 253 -6.42 2.46 23.30
C GLN A 253 -5.45 1.27 23.18
N ALA A 254 -5.91 0.05 23.47
CA ALA A 254 -5.08 -1.15 23.33
C ALA A 254 -4.59 -1.38 21.89
N ALA A 255 -5.43 -1.15 20.88
CA ALA A 255 -5.03 -1.27 19.47
C ALA A 255 -4.01 -0.18 19.09
N LYS A 256 -4.20 1.04 19.61
CA LYS A 256 -3.25 2.15 19.45
C LYS A 256 -1.91 1.82 20.08
N ASP A 257 -1.90 1.31 21.30
CA ASP A 257 -0.68 0.96 22.03
C ASP A 257 0.09 -0.18 21.36
N ALA A 258 -0.62 -1.22 20.88
CA ALA A 258 0.00 -2.31 20.11
C ALA A 258 0.66 -1.79 18.83
N LEU A 259 -0.05 -0.98 18.04
CA LEU A 259 0.49 -0.40 16.81
C LEU A 259 1.73 0.46 17.06
N ARG A 260 1.71 1.28 18.12
CA ARG A 260 2.88 2.09 18.54
C ARG A 260 4.07 1.24 18.91
N GLU A 261 3.84 0.18 19.68
CA GLU A 261 4.89 -0.71 20.16
C GLU A 261 5.51 -1.50 19.01
N ASP A 262 4.70 -2.07 18.12
CA ASP A 262 5.17 -2.79 16.94
C ASP A 262 6.04 -1.89 16.06
N ALA A 263 5.56 -0.66 15.78
CA ALA A 263 6.32 0.31 14.99
C ALA A 263 7.63 0.72 15.67
N ARG A 264 7.62 0.90 17.00
CA ARG A 264 8.82 1.22 17.79
C ARG A 264 9.84 0.10 17.70
N LEU A 265 9.42 -1.15 17.87
CA LEU A 265 10.31 -2.31 17.82
C LEU A 265 10.92 -2.49 16.42
N MET A 266 10.10 -2.36 15.37
CA MET A 266 10.57 -2.41 13.98
C MET A 266 11.60 -1.31 13.68
N LEU A 267 11.35 -0.08 14.13
CA LEU A 267 12.30 1.03 13.99
C LEU A 267 13.62 0.74 14.69
N ARG A 268 13.57 0.22 15.92
CA ARG A 268 14.77 -0.15 16.69
C ARG A 268 15.58 -1.24 16.02
N GLU A 269 14.95 -2.19 15.33
CA GLU A 269 15.69 -3.20 14.55
C GLU A 269 16.40 -2.59 13.33
N LEU A 270 15.78 -1.64 12.62
CA LEU A 270 16.43 -0.97 11.48
C LEU A 270 17.66 -0.16 11.89
N MET A 271 17.68 0.39 13.11
CA MET A 271 18.79 1.18 13.64
C MET A 271 20.03 0.37 14.00
N LYS A 272 19.91 -0.96 14.12
CA LYS A 272 21.03 -1.80 14.57
C LYS A 272 22.03 -2.02 13.44
N VAL A 273 23.28 -1.63 13.69
CA VAL A 273 24.41 -2.02 12.86
C VAL A 273 24.65 -3.53 13.02
N ARG A 274 24.63 -4.25 11.89
CA ARG A 274 24.72 -5.72 11.83
C ARG A 274 26.17 -6.19 11.62
N PRO A 275 26.45 -7.51 11.65
CA PRO A 275 27.78 -8.03 11.34
C PRO A 275 28.31 -7.65 9.95
N SER A 276 27.42 -7.25 9.03
CA SER A 276 27.77 -6.65 7.73
C SER A 276 28.49 -5.30 7.86
N GLY A 277 28.40 -4.63 9.02
CA GLY A 277 28.89 -3.28 9.26
C GLY A 277 27.87 -2.18 8.95
N TYR A 278 26.64 -2.53 8.58
CA TYR A 278 25.61 -1.59 8.15
C TYR A 278 24.31 -1.73 8.96
N ASP A 279 23.56 -0.65 9.02
CA ASP A 279 22.18 -0.59 9.52
C ASP A 279 21.17 -0.71 8.37
N LEU A 280 19.87 -0.45 8.63
CA LEU A 280 18.79 -0.49 7.64
C LEU A 280 18.64 -1.87 6.97
N GLU A 281 18.78 -2.92 7.78
CA GLU A 281 18.59 -4.31 7.39
C GLU A 281 17.33 -4.88 8.06
N ILE A 282 16.44 -5.45 7.25
CA ILE A 282 15.24 -6.17 7.70
C ILE A 282 15.70 -7.57 8.10
N ILE A 283 15.47 -7.92 9.37
CA ILE A 283 15.83 -9.23 9.92
C ILE A 283 14.65 -10.17 9.97
N ASP A 284 14.97 -11.45 10.05
CA ASP A 284 14.03 -12.52 10.32
C ASP A 284 14.11 -13.01 11.77
N ALA A 285 13.18 -13.87 12.17
CA ALA A 285 13.11 -14.46 13.50
C ALA A 285 14.31 -15.39 13.81
N ASP A 286 15.02 -15.84 12.77
CA ASP A 286 16.27 -16.60 12.90
C ASP A 286 17.51 -15.71 13.12
N GLY A 287 17.33 -14.38 13.18
CA GLY A 287 18.38 -13.38 13.41
C GLY A 287 19.19 -13.00 12.16
N ARG A 288 18.96 -13.63 11.01
CA ARG A 288 19.61 -13.27 9.74
C ARG A 288 18.83 -12.18 9.02
N THR A 289 19.51 -11.39 8.21
CA THR A 289 18.89 -10.47 7.26
C THR A 289 18.04 -11.24 6.26
N THR A 290 16.87 -10.74 5.92
CA THR A 290 15.98 -11.37 4.93
C THR A 290 16.62 -11.32 3.54
N TYR A 291 16.19 -12.20 2.64
CA TYR A 291 16.85 -12.38 1.34
C TYR A 291 16.89 -11.10 0.50
N HIS A 292 15.86 -10.26 0.59
CA HIS A 292 15.79 -8.95 -0.06
C HIS A 292 15.70 -7.81 0.97
N GLY A 293 16.28 -7.96 2.16
CA GLY A 293 16.07 -7.09 3.32
C GLY A 293 16.96 -5.85 3.44
N TYR A 294 17.60 -5.38 2.38
CA TYR A 294 18.66 -4.35 2.47
C TYR A 294 18.20 -2.96 2.02
N MET A 295 18.12 -1.98 2.91
CA MET A 295 17.69 -0.61 2.60
C MET A 295 18.78 0.45 2.81
N ASN A 296 19.99 0.06 3.16
CA ASN A 296 21.12 0.98 3.27
C ASN A 296 21.59 1.45 1.88
N GLU A 297 21.96 2.73 1.77
CA GLU A 297 22.41 3.40 0.55
C GLU A 297 23.68 2.79 -0.07
N ASN A 298 24.49 2.06 0.69
CA ASN A 298 25.66 1.37 0.17
C ASN A 298 25.33 0.01 -0.46
N ASN A 299 24.07 -0.44 -0.39
CA ASN A 299 23.67 -1.72 -0.95
C ASN A 299 23.32 -1.59 -2.45
N ILE A 300 23.79 -2.55 -3.24
CA ILE A 300 23.40 -2.78 -4.63
C ILE A 300 23.11 -4.27 -4.76
N ASP A 301 21.86 -4.63 -5.01
CA ASP A 301 21.41 -6.01 -5.19
C ASP A 301 21.96 -7.02 -4.16
N ARG A 302 21.83 -6.71 -2.86
CA ARG A 302 22.26 -7.54 -1.70
C ARG A 302 23.77 -7.55 -1.44
N ALA A 303 24.57 -6.88 -2.25
CA ALA A 303 25.98 -6.65 -1.98
C ALA A 303 26.20 -5.23 -1.45
N TYR A 304 27.08 -5.08 -0.45
CA TYR A 304 27.52 -3.78 0.02
C TYR A 304 28.75 -3.32 -0.77
N LEU A 305 28.64 -2.15 -1.40
CA LEU A 305 29.74 -1.45 -2.04
C LEU A 305 30.03 -0.18 -1.23
N PRO A 306 31.13 -0.13 -0.44
CA PRO A 306 31.45 1.06 0.34
C PRO A 306 31.52 2.31 -0.53
N GLY A 307 30.75 3.35 -0.16
CA GLY A 307 30.66 4.60 -0.90
C GLY A 307 29.62 4.61 -2.01
N ALA A 308 28.86 3.53 -2.23
CA ALA A 308 27.66 3.62 -3.05
C ALA A 308 26.66 4.60 -2.42
N ARG A 309 25.96 5.32 -3.30
CA ARG A 309 24.96 6.33 -2.94
C ARG A 309 23.62 5.96 -3.58
N ASN A 310 23.05 4.83 -3.20
CA ASN A 310 21.80 4.33 -3.81
C ASN A 310 20.58 5.12 -3.30
N GLY A 311 20.09 6.05 -4.12
CA GLY A 311 18.95 6.91 -3.81
C GLY A 311 17.63 6.16 -3.73
N PHE A 312 17.46 5.06 -4.47
CA PHE A 312 16.25 4.24 -4.36
C PHE A 312 16.10 3.69 -2.94
N TYR A 313 17.17 3.11 -2.40
CA TYR A 313 17.18 2.60 -1.02
C TYR A 313 17.15 3.72 0.02
N SER A 314 17.81 4.85 -0.26
CA SER A 314 17.75 6.03 0.61
C SER A 314 16.33 6.57 0.77
N LEU A 315 15.57 6.62 -0.32
CA LEU A 315 14.18 7.11 -0.34
C LEU A 315 13.25 6.18 0.44
N MET A 316 13.38 4.87 0.23
CA MET A 316 12.65 3.88 1.02
C MET A 316 13.01 3.92 2.51
N ALA A 317 14.30 4.02 2.85
CA ALA A 317 14.76 4.08 4.23
C ALA A 317 14.20 5.32 4.94
N LEU A 318 14.28 6.50 4.31
CA LEU A 318 13.69 7.72 4.84
C LEU A 318 12.18 7.57 5.04
N GLY A 319 11.46 7.03 4.05
CA GLY A 319 10.01 6.80 4.15
C GLY A 319 9.64 5.85 5.29
N CYS A 320 10.26 4.67 5.32
CA CYS A 320 10.02 3.66 6.36
C CYS A 320 10.31 4.19 7.76
N VAL A 321 11.48 4.82 7.95
CA VAL A 321 11.87 5.37 9.26
C VAL A 321 10.95 6.50 9.67
N ALA A 322 10.58 7.41 8.76
CA ALA A 322 9.63 8.49 9.05
C ALA A 322 8.24 7.97 9.44
N GLY A 323 7.71 6.98 8.71
CA GLY A 323 6.42 6.35 9.03
C GLY A 323 6.43 5.65 10.39
N LEU A 324 7.43 4.81 10.66
CA LEU A 324 7.56 4.12 11.95
C LEU A 324 7.77 5.10 13.12
N LEU A 325 8.53 6.17 12.90
CA LEU A 325 8.75 7.21 13.89
C LEU A 325 7.49 8.02 14.19
N PHE A 326 6.72 8.35 13.16
CA PHE A 326 5.42 9.01 13.29
C PHE A 326 4.44 8.21 14.16
N VAL A 327 4.42 6.89 13.96
CA VAL A 327 3.59 5.97 14.75
C VAL A 327 4.09 5.86 16.18
N SER A 328 5.38 5.54 16.37
CA SER A 328 5.94 5.25 17.69
C SER A 328 6.09 6.47 18.59
N GLY A 329 6.48 7.62 18.03
CA GLY A 329 6.95 8.79 18.77
C GLY A 329 8.30 8.56 19.47
N ASP A 330 9.14 7.67 18.92
CA ASP A 330 10.39 7.24 19.56
C ASP A 330 11.54 8.26 19.43
N GLU A 331 11.89 8.94 20.53
CA GLU A 331 12.92 10.00 20.54
C GLU A 331 14.32 9.53 20.08
N THR A 332 14.70 8.28 20.34
CA THR A 332 15.99 7.79 19.80
C THR A 332 15.92 7.56 18.30
N GLY A 333 14.77 7.09 17.80
CA GLY A 333 14.49 7.02 16.36
C GLY A 333 14.53 8.39 15.70
N ARG A 334 14.03 9.43 16.38
CA ARG A 334 14.14 10.84 15.94
C ARG A 334 15.58 11.29 15.78
N ALA A 335 16.41 11.10 16.82
CA ALA A 335 17.83 11.45 16.75
C ALA A 335 18.55 10.67 15.63
N TYR A 336 18.25 9.39 15.46
CA TYR A 336 18.81 8.60 14.36
C TYR A 336 18.43 9.13 12.98
N LEU A 337 17.16 9.44 12.75
CA LEU A 337 16.69 10.00 11.49
C LEU A 337 17.35 11.35 11.19
N ASP A 338 17.30 12.29 12.13
CA ASP A 338 17.76 13.67 11.90
C ASP A 338 19.29 13.77 11.87
N GLU A 339 19.98 13.13 12.82
CA GLU A 339 21.44 13.26 12.95
C GLU A 339 22.19 12.31 12.03
N GLN A 340 21.75 11.06 11.91
CA GLN A 340 22.47 10.05 11.13
C GLN A 340 22.04 10.03 9.67
N LEU A 341 20.74 9.85 9.41
CA LEU A 341 20.25 9.66 8.04
C LEU A 341 20.24 10.98 7.24
N ILE A 342 19.73 12.05 7.84
CA ILE A 342 19.59 13.34 7.17
C ILE A 342 20.90 14.12 7.25
N ALA A 343 21.41 14.44 8.45
CA ALA A 343 22.55 15.34 8.57
C ALA A 343 23.90 14.70 8.19
N ALA A 344 24.21 13.51 8.72
CA ALA A 344 25.53 12.90 8.51
C ALA A 344 25.66 12.18 7.15
N ARG A 345 24.62 11.45 6.73
CA ARG A 345 24.63 10.63 5.50
C ARG A 345 24.01 11.33 4.29
N ASP A 346 23.28 12.41 4.50
CA ASP A 346 22.59 13.16 3.45
C ASP A 346 21.75 12.26 2.53
N LEU A 347 20.96 11.36 3.14
CA LEU A 347 20.03 10.51 2.37
C LEU A 347 19.11 11.35 1.45
N PRO A 348 18.57 12.54 1.86
CA PRO A 348 17.78 13.38 0.97
C PRO A 348 18.57 13.85 -0.27
N GLY A 349 19.83 14.29 -0.11
CA GLY A 349 20.70 14.65 -1.23
C GLY A 349 20.99 13.46 -2.13
N ILE A 350 21.20 12.26 -1.57
CA ILE A 350 21.37 11.03 -2.34
C ILE A 350 20.13 10.72 -3.19
N CYS A 351 18.92 10.88 -2.65
CA CYS A 351 17.67 10.71 -3.40
C CYS A 351 17.60 11.65 -4.60
N ARG A 352 18.01 12.91 -4.41
CA ARG A 352 18.07 13.93 -5.48
C ARG A 352 19.18 13.66 -6.49
N GLU A 353 20.22 12.92 -6.15
CA GLU A 353 21.37 12.77 -7.05
C GLU A 353 21.36 11.43 -7.78
N ASN A 354 20.75 10.39 -7.22
CA ASN A 354 21.00 9.03 -7.67
C ASN A 354 19.88 8.02 -7.39
N LEU A 355 18.69 8.19 -7.99
CA LEU A 355 17.63 7.16 -8.03
C LEU A 355 17.95 6.00 -9.00
N MET A 356 19.17 5.47 -8.93
CA MET A 356 19.56 4.28 -9.68
C MET A 356 18.64 3.10 -9.38
N MET A 357 18.53 2.17 -10.34
CA MET A 357 17.75 0.94 -10.25
C MET A 357 16.22 1.09 -10.28
N VAL A 358 15.67 2.31 -10.19
CA VAL A 358 14.22 2.51 -10.38
C VAL A 358 13.86 2.31 -11.85
N ASP A 359 14.53 3.06 -12.73
CA ASP A 359 14.38 2.97 -14.17
C ASP A 359 15.55 2.22 -14.81
N MET A 360 15.23 1.15 -15.53
CA MET A 360 16.16 0.39 -16.36
C MET A 360 15.62 0.24 -17.80
N GLY A 361 14.81 1.22 -18.25
CA GLY A 361 14.17 1.21 -19.56
C GLY A 361 13.18 0.05 -19.69
N VAL A 362 13.27 -0.70 -20.79
CA VAL A 362 12.43 -1.88 -21.05
C VAL A 362 12.65 -3.02 -20.04
N TYR A 363 13.80 -3.05 -19.37
CA TYR A 363 14.13 -4.04 -18.33
C TYR A 363 13.67 -3.64 -16.93
N SER A 364 12.98 -2.51 -16.77
CA SER A 364 12.53 -2.01 -15.48
C SER A 364 11.74 -3.04 -14.68
N ASN A 365 12.07 -3.13 -13.40
CA ASN A 365 11.21 -3.80 -12.42
C ASN A 365 10.20 -2.79 -11.89
N TYR A 366 8.94 -2.89 -12.27
CA TYR A 366 7.94 -1.90 -11.84
C TYR A 366 7.64 -1.96 -10.33
N SER A 367 8.00 -3.04 -9.65
CA SER A 367 8.05 -3.05 -8.17
C SER A 367 9.03 -2.00 -7.59
N ASN A 368 10.13 -1.67 -8.29
CA ASN A 368 11.05 -0.62 -7.86
C ASN A 368 10.40 0.78 -7.96
N TYR A 369 9.63 1.05 -9.00
CA TYR A 369 8.82 2.27 -9.08
C TYR A 369 7.82 2.33 -7.93
N ASN A 370 7.06 1.25 -7.70
CA ASN A 370 6.12 1.19 -6.59
C ASN A 370 6.80 1.51 -5.25
N MET A 371 7.89 0.80 -4.91
CA MET A 371 8.63 1.04 -3.67
C MET A 371 9.20 2.47 -3.57
N ALA A 372 9.61 3.07 -4.69
CA ALA A 372 10.10 4.45 -4.71
C ALA A 372 8.97 5.44 -4.42
N PHE A 373 7.79 5.25 -5.01
CA PHE A 373 6.61 6.08 -4.73
C PHE A 373 6.07 5.86 -3.31
N ASP A 374 6.07 4.62 -2.82
CA ASP A 374 5.74 4.28 -1.43
C ASP A 374 6.68 5.02 -0.46
N GLY A 375 7.99 5.00 -0.74
CA GLY A 375 9.02 5.70 0.04
C GLY A 375 8.86 7.22 -0.02
N ALA A 376 8.65 7.78 -1.22
CA ALA A 376 8.42 9.21 -1.41
C ALA A 376 7.16 9.68 -0.69
N TRP A 377 6.06 8.95 -0.81
CA TRP A 377 4.80 9.27 -0.15
C TRP A 377 4.98 9.25 1.37
N LEU A 378 5.53 8.17 1.94
CA LEU A 378 5.81 8.09 3.38
C LEU A 378 6.69 9.25 3.85
N ALA A 379 7.80 9.51 3.13
CA ALA A 379 8.75 10.55 3.52
C ALA A 379 8.11 11.95 3.47
N LEU A 380 7.50 12.33 2.35
CA LEU A 380 6.88 13.66 2.19
C LEU A 380 5.66 13.85 3.08
N ARG A 381 4.93 12.78 3.41
CA ARG A 381 3.76 12.82 4.28
C ARG A 381 4.15 12.98 5.76
N TYR A 382 5.14 12.23 6.23
CA TYR A 382 5.42 12.04 7.66
C TYR A 382 6.72 12.66 8.18
N LEU A 383 7.70 12.98 7.32
CA LEU A 383 8.86 13.77 7.77
C LEU A 383 8.40 15.16 8.20
N ASP A 384 9.00 15.70 9.24
CA ASP A 384 8.81 17.07 9.75
C ASP A 384 10.07 17.94 9.61
N ASN A 385 11.21 17.35 9.25
CA ASN A 385 12.49 18.04 9.08
C ASN A 385 12.53 18.82 7.74
N PRO A 386 12.52 20.16 7.76
CA PRO A 386 12.48 20.96 6.55
C PRO A 386 13.74 20.84 5.68
N ALA A 387 14.90 20.49 6.25
CA ALA A 387 16.13 20.33 5.48
C ALA A 387 16.08 19.11 4.53
N ALA A 388 15.25 18.12 4.84
CA ALA A 388 15.07 16.94 4.00
C ALA A 388 13.98 17.11 2.92
N LEU A 389 13.00 18.01 3.13
CA LEU A 389 11.82 18.08 2.26
C LEU A 389 12.14 18.59 0.86
N ASP A 390 12.94 19.66 0.72
CA ASP A 390 13.23 20.25 -0.59
C ASP A 390 13.97 19.25 -1.52
N PRO A 391 15.04 18.54 -1.07
CA PRO A 391 15.67 17.52 -1.91
C PRO A 391 14.75 16.35 -2.26
N LEU A 392 13.88 15.92 -1.33
CA LEU A 392 12.93 14.84 -1.59
C LEU A 392 11.85 15.25 -2.58
N TRP A 393 11.38 16.49 -2.50
CA TRP A 393 10.45 17.05 -3.47
C TRP A 393 11.09 17.12 -4.85
N ASP A 394 12.32 17.64 -4.94
CA ASP A 394 13.09 17.72 -6.19
C ASP A 394 13.31 16.32 -6.81
N SER A 395 13.63 15.33 -5.97
CA SER A 395 13.75 13.92 -6.37
C SER A 395 12.44 13.37 -6.95
N LEU A 396 11.31 13.57 -6.26
CA LEU A 396 10.00 13.12 -6.73
C LEU A 396 9.63 13.80 -8.07
N GLN A 397 9.78 15.12 -8.16
CA GLN A 397 9.37 15.89 -9.33
C GLN A 397 10.26 15.62 -10.53
N ASN A 398 11.57 15.84 -10.39
CA ASN A 398 12.47 15.97 -11.54
C ASN A 398 13.18 14.65 -11.89
N ILE A 399 13.12 13.64 -11.02
CA ILE A 399 13.89 12.39 -11.17
C ILE A 399 13.01 11.16 -11.15
N LEU A 400 11.87 11.20 -10.47
CA LEU A 400 10.95 10.07 -10.41
C LEU A 400 9.76 10.25 -11.35
N TYR A 401 8.95 11.31 -11.18
CA TYR A 401 7.60 11.37 -11.74
C TYR A 401 7.51 11.87 -13.19
N ASP A 402 8.02 13.08 -13.48
CA ASP A 402 7.91 13.73 -14.79
C ASP A 402 9.30 14.23 -15.22
N ARG A 403 10.07 13.36 -15.87
CA ARG A 403 11.50 13.47 -16.17
C ARG A 403 11.71 13.95 -17.61
N PRO A 404 11.95 15.25 -17.87
CA PRO A 404 11.95 15.77 -19.24
C PRO A 404 12.86 15.01 -20.20
N GLY A 405 12.28 14.52 -21.30
CA GLY A 405 13.00 13.78 -22.35
C GLY A 405 13.29 12.31 -22.05
N ALA A 406 12.85 11.78 -20.91
CA ALA A 406 12.88 10.35 -20.65
C ALA A 406 11.66 9.66 -21.28
N ASP A 407 11.82 8.41 -21.72
CA ASP A 407 10.68 7.58 -22.06
C ASP A 407 10.08 6.95 -20.79
N ARG A 408 8.85 6.46 -20.88
CA ARG A 408 8.21 5.57 -19.88
C ARG A 408 8.10 6.19 -18.50
N GLN A 409 7.68 7.44 -18.44
CA GLN A 409 7.67 8.18 -17.19
C GLN A 409 6.46 7.81 -16.32
N PRO A 410 6.59 7.85 -14.98
CA PRO A 410 5.46 7.59 -14.09
C PRO A 410 4.24 8.48 -14.31
N SER A 411 4.41 9.71 -14.81
CA SER A 411 3.32 10.60 -15.21
C SER A 411 2.45 10.04 -16.35
N GLU A 412 2.93 9.05 -17.10
CA GLU A 412 2.27 8.48 -18.28
C GLU A 412 1.70 7.08 -18.04
N ILE A 413 2.20 6.34 -17.05
CA ILE A 413 1.91 4.89 -16.87
C ILE A 413 0.55 4.57 -16.27
N ALA A 414 -0.34 5.56 -16.12
CA ALA A 414 -1.69 5.43 -15.58
C ALA A 414 -1.70 4.68 -14.23
N GLN A 415 -1.13 5.32 -13.20
CA GLN A 415 -1.10 4.82 -11.82
C GLN A 415 -1.59 5.92 -10.86
N SER A 416 -2.85 5.85 -10.44
CA SER A 416 -3.48 6.90 -9.64
C SER A 416 -2.75 7.24 -8.35
N PHE A 417 -2.13 6.25 -7.68
CA PHE A 417 -1.32 6.52 -6.49
C PHE A 417 -0.10 7.39 -6.79
N PHE A 418 0.57 7.18 -7.92
CA PHE A 418 1.74 7.97 -8.29
C PHE A 418 1.34 9.42 -8.57
N ASP A 419 0.22 9.59 -9.30
CA ASP A 419 -0.38 10.89 -9.57
C ASP A 419 -0.77 11.64 -8.29
N PHE A 420 -1.43 10.97 -7.34
CA PHE A 420 -1.87 11.60 -6.10
C PHE A 420 -0.72 11.85 -5.11
N ALA A 421 0.27 10.95 -5.05
CA ALA A 421 1.48 11.18 -4.27
C ALA A 421 2.25 12.40 -4.79
N TYR A 422 2.39 12.54 -6.11
CA TYR A 422 2.96 13.72 -6.75
C TYR A 422 2.15 14.99 -6.47
N ALA A 423 0.83 14.97 -6.70
CA ALA A 423 -0.03 16.12 -6.50
C ALA A 423 -0.03 16.61 -5.04
N ALA A 424 -0.08 15.69 -4.07
CA ALA A 424 0.01 15.98 -2.64
C ALA A 424 1.38 16.53 -2.24
N GLY A 425 2.45 15.91 -2.74
CA GLY A 425 3.83 16.35 -2.52
C GLY A 425 4.05 17.77 -3.07
N ARG A 426 3.52 18.07 -4.26
CA ARG A 426 3.64 19.37 -4.93
C ARG A 426 3.01 20.48 -4.13
N ALA A 427 1.87 20.19 -3.52
CA ALA A 427 1.14 21.08 -2.65
C ALA A 427 1.88 21.32 -1.31
N GLY A 428 2.88 20.49 -0.97
CA GLY A 428 3.64 20.57 0.28
C GLY A 428 2.86 20.05 1.50
N GLY A 429 1.75 19.34 1.29
CA GLY A 429 0.88 18.84 2.33
C GLY A 429 1.47 17.61 3.04
N GLY A 430 1.52 17.64 4.37
CA GLY A 430 1.97 16.55 5.23
C GLY A 430 1.11 16.43 6.48
N VAL A 431 1.28 15.41 7.30
CA VAL A 431 0.52 15.33 8.57
C VAL A 431 0.87 16.46 9.54
N HIS A 432 2.06 17.03 9.37
CA HIS A 432 2.59 18.15 10.15
C HIS A 432 2.49 19.49 9.41
N ARG A 433 1.96 19.50 8.18
CA ARG A 433 2.01 20.66 7.28
C ARG A 433 0.72 20.83 6.52
N ILE A 434 0.19 22.04 6.55
CA ILE A 434 -0.91 22.45 5.66
C ILE A 434 -0.31 22.65 4.26
N PRO A 435 -0.99 22.22 3.18
CA PRO A 435 -0.62 22.59 1.81
C PRO A 435 -0.33 24.09 1.67
N ARG A 436 0.74 24.43 0.95
CA ARG A 436 1.16 25.81 0.67
C ARG A 436 0.77 26.27 -0.73
N GLU A 437 0.61 25.31 -1.63
CA GLU A 437 0.28 25.52 -3.03
C GLU A 437 -0.90 24.62 -3.40
N PRO A 438 -1.70 25.00 -4.41
CA PRO A 438 -2.70 24.08 -4.94
C PRO A 438 -2.02 22.81 -5.49
N PRO A 439 -2.71 21.66 -5.44
CA PRO A 439 -2.22 20.43 -6.05
C PRO A 439 -2.08 20.57 -7.57
N ASP A 440 -1.27 19.71 -8.17
CA ASP A 440 -1.13 19.64 -9.62
C ASP A 440 -2.41 19.08 -10.26
N GLU A 441 -3.22 19.95 -10.87
CA GLU A 441 -4.50 19.58 -11.47
C GLU A 441 -4.37 18.57 -12.63
N ALA A 442 -3.25 18.57 -13.35
CA ALA A 442 -3.04 17.64 -14.46
C ALA A 442 -2.78 16.22 -13.92
N ALA A 443 -1.97 16.11 -12.87
CA ALA A 443 -1.78 14.84 -12.15
C ALA A 443 -3.12 14.36 -11.54
N LEU A 444 -3.88 15.23 -10.89
CA LEU A 444 -5.21 14.87 -10.38
C LEU A 444 -6.14 14.34 -11.47
N ALA A 445 -6.18 15.00 -12.63
CA ALA A 445 -7.00 14.58 -13.76
C ALA A 445 -6.58 13.21 -14.30
N ARG A 446 -5.27 12.94 -14.43
CA ARG A 446 -4.73 11.62 -14.84
C ARG A 446 -5.07 10.53 -13.82
N GLY A 447 -4.89 10.82 -12.53
CA GLY A 447 -5.18 9.88 -11.46
C GLY A 447 -6.66 9.51 -11.42
N LEU A 448 -7.55 10.49 -11.57
CA LEU A 448 -9.00 10.28 -11.68
C LEU A 448 -9.39 9.52 -12.95
N GLY A 449 -8.76 9.83 -14.09
CA GLY A 449 -8.95 9.09 -15.34
C GLY A 449 -8.61 7.61 -15.18
N THR A 450 -7.47 7.31 -14.57
CA THR A 450 -7.02 5.95 -14.28
C THR A 450 -8.00 5.20 -13.35
N LEU A 451 -8.51 5.86 -12.30
CA LEU A 451 -9.50 5.23 -11.41
C LEU A 451 -10.81 4.90 -12.13
N ARG A 452 -11.27 5.78 -13.03
CA ARG A 452 -12.47 5.53 -13.85
C ARG A 452 -12.28 4.33 -14.78
N GLU A 453 -11.10 4.25 -15.41
CA GLU A 453 -10.72 3.14 -16.31
C GLU A 453 -10.40 1.83 -15.60
N PHE A 454 -10.18 1.84 -14.29
CA PHE A 454 -9.94 0.62 -13.52
C PHE A 454 -11.04 -0.43 -13.80
N PRO A 455 -10.79 -1.73 -13.74
CA PRO A 455 -11.86 -2.73 -13.86
C PRO A 455 -12.99 -2.52 -12.84
N ASP A 456 -14.19 -3.02 -13.13
CA ASP A 456 -15.29 -3.05 -12.16
C ASP A 456 -15.26 -4.34 -11.31
N CYS A 457 -15.83 -4.31 -10.12
CA CYS A 457 -16.12 -5.52 -9.35
C CYS A 457 -17.35 -6.27 -9.91
N PRO A 458 -17.37 -7.63 -9.91
CA PRO A 458 -16.29 -8.51 -9.47
C PRO A 458 -15.11 -8.51 -10.46
N TYR A 459 -13.90 -8.35 -9.94
CA TYR A 459 -12.69 -8.22 -10.75
C TYR A 459 -11.96 -9.57 -10.82
N TRP A 460 -12.02 -10.22 -11.98
CA TRP A 460 -11.43 -11.55 -12.18
C TRP A 460 -10.08 -11.48 -12.88
N ASP A 461 -9.19 -12.40 -12.53
CA ASP A 461 -7.89 -12.59 -13.19
C ASP A 461 -8.04 -13.36 -14.50
N THR A 462 -8.77 -12.80 -15.46
CA THR A 462 -8.98 -13.41 -16.78
C THR A 462 -7.84 -13.11 -17.73
N LEU A 463 -7.44 -14.11 -18.52
CA LEU A 463 -6.50 -13.94 -19.61
C LEU A 463 -6.98 -12.81 -20.52
N ARG A 464 -6.11 -11.84 -20.75
CA ARG A 464 -6.29 -10.79 -21.71
C ARG A 464 -5.18 -10.86 -22.74
N GLU A 465 -5.57 -11.16 -23.95
CA GLU A 465 -4.71 -11.18 -25.13
C GLU A 465 -5.14 -10.00 -26.00
N ASN A 466 -4.43 -8.87 -25.84
CA ASN A 466 -4.67 -7.70 -26.66
C ASN A 466 -4.00 -7.83 -28.03
N CYS A 467 -2.88 -8.56 -28.11
CA CYS A 467 -2.08 -8.67 -29.33
C CYS A 467 -1.83 -10.14 -29.70
N ASP A 468 -2.20 -10.55 -30.90
CA ASP A 468 -1.97 -11.92 -31.40
C ASP A 468 -0.55 -12.11 -31.96
N GLU A 469 -0.19 -13.36 -32.32
CA GLU A 469 1.14 -13.69 -32.86
C GLU A 469 1.50 -12.90 -34.13
N GLY A 470 0.51 -12.63 -35.01
CA GLY A 470 0.71 -11.89 -36.25
C GLY A 470 0.99 -10.41 -36.00
N GLU A 471 0.25 -9.82 -35.08
CA GLU A 471 0.44 -8.44 -34.62
C GLU A 471 1.78 -8.24 -33.91
N VAL A 472 2.17 -9.20 -33.06
CA VAL A 472 3.48 -9.22 -32.40
C VAL A 472 4.60 -9.27 -33.44
N ALA A 473 4.49 -10.14 -34.46
CA ALA A 473 5.47 -10.22 -35.54
C ALA A 473 5.52 -8.94 -36.40
N ALA A 474 4.39 -8.23 -36.54
CA ALA A 474 4.29 -6.96 -37.24
C ALA A 474 4.76 -5.75 -36.39
N LEU A 475 5.02 -5.95 -35.10
CA LEU A 475 5.28 -4.90 -34.10
C LEU A 475 4.16 -3.86 -34.00
N HIS A 476 2.94 -4.22 -34.40
CA HIS A 476 1.80 -3.31 -34.45
C HIS A 476 0.53 -4.11 -34.12
N CYS A 477 -0.22 -3.64 -33.13
CA CYS A 477 -1.35 -4.33 -32.54
C CYS A 477 -2.57 -3.42 -32.43
N VAL A 478 -3.75 -3.94 -32.69
CA VAL A 478 -5.03 -3.27 -32.41
C VAL A 478 -5.69 -4.04 -31.27
N ALA A 479 -5.60 -3.49 -30.06
CA ALA A 479 -6.15 -4.12 -28.86
C ALA A 479 -7.65 -4.39 -28.98
N ASP A 480 -8.19 -5.18 -28.04
CA ASP A 480 -9.59 -5.62 -28.06
C ASP A 480 -10.63 -4.49 -28.04
N ASP A 481 -10.26 -3.30 -27.54
CA ASP A 481 -11.10 -2.09 -27.54
C ASP A 481 -10.85 -1.15 -28.73
N GLY A 482 -9.98 -1.53 -29.67
CA GLY A 482 -9.56 -0.74 -30.82
C GLY A 482 -8.37 0.20 -30.57
N THR A 483 -7.76 0.18 -29.37
CA THR A 483 -6.55 0.96 -29.09
C THR A 483 -5.38 0.46 -29.93
N ILE A 484 -4.72 1.37 -30.65
CA ILE A 484 -3.52 1.04 -31.43
C ILE A 484 -2.31 1.02 -30.49
N LEU A 485 -1.57 -0.08 -30.52
CA LEU A 485 -0.37 -0.31 -29.73
C LEU A 485 0.83 -0.58 -30.64
N GLU A 486 1.85 0.28 -30.55
CA GLU A 486 3.14 0.05 -31.19
C GLU A 486 4.01 -0.80 -30.26
N LEU A 487 4.42 -1.98 -30.73
CA LEU A 487 5.14 -2.98 -29.94
C LEU A 487 6.65 -2.87 -30.11
N LEU A 488 7.41 -3.21 -29.07
CA LEU A 488 8.87 -3.31 -29.13
C LEU A 488 9.38 -4.76 -29.21
N GLY A 489 8.46 -5.73 -29.28
CA GLY A 489 8.76 -7.16 -29.20
C GLY A 489 9.10 -7.61 -27.78
N ASP A 490 9.71 -8.79 -27.67
CA ASP A 490 10.05 -9.48 -26.43
C ASP A 490 11.33 -8.94 -25.75
N VAL A 491 11.41 -7.62 -25.64
CA VAL A 491 12.57 -6.90 -25.08
C VAL A 491 12.40 -6.55 -23.60
N GLY A 492 11.23 -6.81 -23.03
CA GLY A 492 10.93 -6.57 -21.63
C GLY A 492 11.70 -7.48 -20.69
N ARG A 493 11.72 -7.13 -19.40
CA ARG A 493 12.34 -7.96 -18.36
C ARG A 493 11.81 -9.40 -18.39
N GLY A 494 12.72 -10.35 -18.58
CA GLY A 494 12.40 -11.77 -18.72
C GLY A 494 11.83 -12.12 -20.10
N GLU A 495 12.30 -11.43 -21.15
CA GLU A 495 11.89 -11.64 -22.56
C GLU A 495 10.38 -11.48 -22.74
N LYS A 496 9.81 -10.47 -22.07
CA LYS A 496 8.37 -10.19 -22.14
C LYS A 496 8.06 -9.21 -23.26
N LEU A 497 6.98 -9.46 -23.98
CA LEU A 497 6.37 -8.52 -24.91
C LEU A 497 6.03 -7.20 -24.21
N VAL A 498 6.46 -6.08 -24.80
CA VAL A 498 6.14 -4.74 -24.31
C VAL A 498 5.77 -3.78 -25.43
N ALA A 499 4.85 -2.87 -25.14
CA ALA A 499 4.52 -1.72 -25.97
C ALA A 499 5.48 -0.54 -25.76
N SER A 500 5.55 0.35 -26.74
CA SER A 500 6.28 1.61 -26.67
C SER A 500 5.60 2.62 -25.72
N THR A 501 4.27 2.63 -25.69
CA THR A 501 3.45 3.47 -24.80
C THR A 501 2.77 2.65 -23.71
N PRO A 502 2.44 3.25 -22.55
CA PRO A 502 1.74 2.53 -21.48
C PRO A 502 0.38 2.02 -21.95
N ILE A 503 0.01 0.82 -21.51
CA ILE A 503 -1.29 0.21 -21.75
C ILE A 503 -2.33 0.95 -20.89
N PRO A 504 -3.39 1.53 -21.49
CA PRO A 504 -4.48 2.14 -20.75
C PRO A 504 -5.07 1.18 -19.73
N MET A 505 -5.52 1.70 -18.58
CA MET A 505 -5.94 0.84 -17.47
C MET A 505 -7.13 -0.05 -17.86
N ARG A 506 -8.06 0.47 -18.68
CA ARG A 506 -9.24 -0.28 -19.16
C ARG A 506 -8.90 -1.51 -20.01
N ILE A 507 -7.73 -1.52 -20.66
CA ILE A 507 -7.25 -2.64 -21.46
C ILE A 507 -6.05 -3.38 -20.88
N ARG A 508 -5.60 -3.01 -19.68
CA ARG A 508 -4.48 -3.66 -19.04
C ARG A 508 -4.84 -5.11 -18.65
N PRO A 509 -3.93 -6.08 -18.84
CA PRO A 509 -4.12 -7.41 -18.29
C PRO A 509 -4.40 -7.36 -16.78
N PRO A 510 -5.30 -8.21 -16.25
CA PRO A 510 -5.59 -8.19 -14.83
C PRO A 510 -4.36 -8.43 -13.95
N SER A 511 -4.39 -7.84 -12.75
CA SER A 511 -3.35 -8.01 -11.74
C SER A 511 -3.93 -7.90 -10.35
N ASN A 512 -3.44 -8.72 -9.42
CA ASN A 512 -3.71 -8.54 -7.99
C ASN A 512 -3.13 -7.24 -7.43
N TYR A 513 -2.15 -6.64 -8.12
CA TYR A 513 -1.57 -5.36 -7.75
C TYR A 513 -0.92 -4.69 -8.98
N HIS A 514 -1.59 -3.72 -9.60
CA HIS A 514 -1.10 -3.11 -10.84
C HIS A 514 0.19 -2.32 -10.66
N TRP A 515 0.49 -1.85 -9.46
CA TRP A 515 1.66 -1.00 -9.22
C TRP A 515 2.99 -1.74 -9.36
N ARG A 516 2.97 -3.07 -9.21
CA ARG A 516 4.14 -3.93 -9.48
C ARG A 516 4.14 -4.56 -10.88
N SER A 517 3.01 -4.51 -11.57
CA SER A 517 2.87 -5.07 -12.92
C SER A 517 3.53 -4.15 -13.94
N ASN A 518 3.99 -4.73 -15.04
CA ASN A 518 4.54 -3.94 -16.14
C ASN A 518 3.39 -3.21 -16.86
N PRO A 519 3.29 -1.87 -16.80
CA PRO A 519 2.20 -1.12 -17.42
C PRO A 519 2.31 -1.09 -18.95
N PHE A 520 3.37 -1.67 -19.53
CA PHE A 520 3.58 -1.77 -20.97
C PHE A 520 3.33 -3.18 -21.53
N ALA A 521 3.02 -4.17 -20.68
CA ALA A 521 2.74 -5.52 -21.15
C ALA A 521 1.29 -5.60 -21.69
N PRO A 522 1.10 -5.80 -23.00
CA PRO A 522 -0.25 -5.83 -23.57
C PRO A 522 -0.98 -7.14 -23.27
N ASN A 523 -0.27 -8.24 -23.05
CA ASN A 523 -0.86 -9.56 -22.81
C ASN A 523 -0.55 -10.06 -21.39
N GLY A 524 -1.49 -10.79 -20.77
CA GLY A 524 -1.29 -11.39 -19.45
C GLY A 524 -2.61 -11.76 -18.76
N GLY A 525 -2.57 -11.88 -17.44
CA GLY A 525 -3.70 -12.36 -16.63
C GLY A 525 -3.66 -13.88 -16.40
N GLY A 526 -4.66 -14.39 -15.69
CA GLY A 526 -4.80 -15.79 -15.30
C GLY A 526 -5.88 -16.55 -16.07
N ASP A 527 -6.36 -17.65 -15.51
CA ASP A 527 -7.42 -18.47 -16.11
C ASP A 527 -8.85 -17.98 -15.79
N GLY A 528 -8.98 -16.89 -15.02
CA GLY A 528 -10.25 -16.36 -14.55
C GLY A 528 -10.79 -17.02 -13.28
N SER A 529 -10.07 -17.96 -12.66
CA SER A 529 -10.48 -18.62 -11.41
C SER A 529 -10.27 -17.72 -10.18
N GLN A 530 -9.31 -16.80 -10.25
CA GLN A 530 -8.96 -15.92 -9.14
C GLN A 530 -9.74 -14.61 -9.20
N LEU A 531 -10.36 -14.27 -8.08
CA LEU A 531 -10.98 -12.99 -7.80
C LEU A 531 -9.93 -12.07 -7.16
N LEU A 532 -9.81 -10.86 -7.69
CA LEU A 532 -8.77 -9.89 -7.36
C LEU A 532 -9.34 -8.74 -6.51
N PRO A 533 -8.60 -8.28 -5.48
CA PRO A 533 -9.15 -7.35 -4.50
C PRO A 533 -9.17 -5.87 -4.91
N GLY A 534 -8.45 -5.48 -5.97
CA GLY A 534 -8.34 -4.08 -6.41
C GLY A 534 -7.81 -3.15 -5.31
N VAL A 535 -6.85 -3.62 -4.53
CA VAL A 535 -6.30 -2.91 -3.36
C VAL A 535 -5.61 -1.60 -3.73
N ASP A 536 -4.95 -1.58 -4.89
CA ASP A 536 -4.42 -0.38 -5.54
C ASP A 536 -5.50 0.65 -5.87
N PHE A 537 -6.64 0.23 -6.42
CA PHE A 537 -7.79 1.12 -6.59
C PHE A 537 -8.27 1.69 -5.25
N ARG A 538 -8.51 0.81 -4.26
CA ARG A 538 -9.05 1.20 -2.95
C ARG A 538 -8.13 2.19 -2.24
N PHE A 539 -6.84 1.88 -2.18
CA PHE A 539 -5.86 2.72 -1.50
C PHE A 539 -5.74 4.08 -2.20
N ALA A 540 -5.59 4.13 -3.53
CA ALA A 540 -5.51 5.41 -4.24
C ALA A 540 -6.79 6.26 -4.11
N TYR A 541 -7.97 5.65 -4.23
CA TYR A 541 -9.24 6.35 -4.08
C TYR A 541 -9.40 6.95 -2.67
N TRP A 542 -9.23 6.14 -1.62
CA TRP A 542 -9.42 6.63 -0.25
C TRP A 542 -8.30 7.57 0.19
N LEU A 543 -7.07 7.40 -0.28
CA LEU A 543 -6.00 8.38 -0.13
C LEU A 543 -6.40 9.72 -0.75
N GLY A 544 -6.87 9.72 -2.00
CA GLY A 544 -7.30 10.95 -2.68
C GLY A 544 -8.49 11.63 -2.00
N ARG A 545 -9.40 10.86 -1.39
CA ARG A 545 -10.51 11.37 -0.57
C ARG A 545 -10.05 11.92 0.79
N TRP A 546 -8.93 11.45 1.33
CA TRP A 546 -8.42 11.82 2.65
C TRP A 546 -7.44 13.00 2.62
N VAL A 547 -6.55 13.04 1.63
CA VAL A 547 -5.54 14.09 1.52
C VAL A 547 -6.20 15.42 1.17
N ARG A 548 -5.86 16.46 1.93
CA ARG A 548 -6.43 17.81 1.80
C ARG A 548 -5.80 18.56 0.63
N ARG A 549 -6.64 19.33 -0.07
CA ARG A 549 -6.31 20.26 -1.16
C ARG A 549 -5.90 21.63 -0.64
#